data_AF-A0A2F0P975-F1
#
_entry.id   AF-A0A2F0P975-F1
#
_cell.length_a   1.000
_cell.length_b   1.000
_cell.length_c   1.000
_cell.angle_alpha   90.00
_cell.angle_beta   90.00
_cell.angle_gamma   90.00
#
_symmetry.space_group_name_H-M   'P 1'
#
loop_
_entity.id
_entity.type
_entity.pdbx_description
1 polymer ?
#
loop_
_entity_poly.entity_id
_entity_poly.type
_entity_poly.pdbx_seq_one_letter_code
_entity_poly.pdbx_strand_id
1 'polypeptide(L)'
;MPILQSDLLNAGQRRSVHGQFTKRFGQPTAFLSHSHRDAQLALGLQELLNNQGWDVYIDWQDQTMPEKWDAETVPNIKAAIVRADWFFFLATQHSMALLW
;
A
#
# COMPACT_ATOMS: atom_id res chain seq x y z
N MET A 1 -13.27 16.37 -2.76
CA MET A 1 -13.81 15.62 -3.92
C MET A 1 -13.65 14.14 -3.63
N PRO A 2 -14.65 13.29 -3.95
CA PRO A 2 -14.50 11.84 -3.80
C PRO A 2 -13.47 11.32 -4.82
N ILE A 3 -12.69 10.31 -4.44
CA ILE A 3 -11.83 9.54 -5.36
C ILE A 3 -12.71 8.43 -5.95
N LEU A 4 -12.84 8.39 -7.28
CA LEU A 4 -13.63 7.34 -7.93
C LEU A 4 -12.78 6.09 -8.16
N GLN A 5 -13.41 4.92 -8.16
CA GLN A 5 -12.72 3.66 -8.43
C GLN A 5 -12.06 3.66 -9.82
N SER A 6 -12.68 4.30 -10.82
CA SER A 6 -12.10 4.50 -12.15
C SER A 6 -10.77 5.26 -12.11
N ASP A 7 -10.64 6.23 -11.21
CA ASP A 7 -9.42 7.03 -11.09
C ASP A 7 -8.26 6.14 -10.60
N LEU A 8 -8.54 5.26 -9.64
CA LEU A 8 -7.59 4.26 -9.15
C LEU A 8 -7.17 3.28 -10.25
N LEU A 9 -8.14 2.73 -10.98
CA LEU A 9 -7.85 1.78 -12.06
C LEU A 9 -6.97 2.40 -13.14
N ASN A 10 -7.26 3.65 -13.52
CA ASN A 10 -6.49 4.41 -14.51
C ASN A 10 -5.08 4.74 -14.00
N ALA A 11 -4.94 5.17 -12.74
CA ALA A 11 -3.64 5.46 -12.13
C ALA A 11 -2.77 4.20 -12.06
N GLY A 12 -3.35 3.06 -11.67
CA GLY A 12 -2.65 1.78 -11.59
C GLY A 12 -2.09 1.31 -12.94
N GLN A 13 -2.77 1.60 -14.05
CA GLN A 13 -2.30 1.29 -15.40
C GLN A 13 -1.16 2.20 -15.91
N ARG A 14 -1.06 3.42 -15.37
CA ARG A 14 -0.05 4.42 -15.77
C ARG A 14 1.23 4.34 -14.95
N ARG A 15 1.27 3.45 -13.96
CA ARG A 15 2.37 3.29 -13.02
C ARG A 15 3.66 2.93 -13.75
N SER A 16 4.69 3.76 -13.62
CA SER A 16 6.06 3.35 -13.88
C SER A 16 6.53 2.48 -12.72
N VAL A 17 7.15 1.32 -13.00
CA VAL A 17 7.65 0.40 -11.98
C VAL A 17 8.87 1.05 -11.29
N HIS A 18 8.65 1.96 -10.34
CA HIS A 18 9.70 2.54 -9.51
C HIS A 18 9.14 2.89 -8.14
N GLY A 19 9.92 2.55 -7.10
CA GLY A 19 9.72 3.04 -5.75
C GLY A 19 10.16 2.04 -4.70
N GLN A 20 11.46 1.99 -4.39
CA GLN A 20 11.89 1.53 -3.08
C GLN A 20 11.32 2.50 -2.04
N PHE A 21 10.67 1.99 -0.99
CA PHE A 21 10.18 2.78 0.13
C PHE A 21 11.36 3.50 0.78
N THR A 22 11.41 4.82 0.68
CA THR A 22 12.52 5.63 1.19
C THR A 22 11.95 6.85 1.89
N LYS A 23 11.71 6.72 3.21
CA LYS A 23 11.21 7.82 4.03
C LYS A 23 12.15 9.02 3.94
N ARG A 24 11.77 10.03 3.15
CA ARG A 24 12.47 11.32 3.08
C ARG A 24 12.02 12.21 4.23
N PHE A 25 12.93 13.04 4.72
CA PHE A 25 12.64 13.96 5.83
C PHE A 25 11.48 14.91 5.45
N GLY A 26 10.41 14.90 6.24
CA GLY A 26 9.22 15.73 6.03
C GLY A 26 8.18 15.16 5.05
N GLN A 27 8.40 13.97 4.48
CA GLN A 27 7.45 13.31 3.60
C GLN A 27 6.45 12.45 4.40
N PRO A 28 5.13 12.61 4.22
CA PRO A 28 4.16 11.77 4.93
C PRO A 28 4.22 10.34 4.40
N THR A 29 4.31 9.38 5.31
CA THR A 29 4.37 7.95 5.00
C THR A 29 3.11 7.22 5.43
N ALA A 30 2.66 6.24 4.65
CA ALA A 30 1.49 5.44 5.00
C ALA A 30 1.70 3.96 4.73
N PHE A 31 1.22 3.10 5.63
CA PHE A 31 1.04 1.67 5.37
C PHE A 31 -0.34 1.46 4.74
N LEU A 32 -0.40 0.83 3.56
CA LEU A 32 -1.65 0.52 2.87
C LEU A 32 -2.01 -0.96 3.03
N SER A 33 -3.01 -1.22 3.85
CA SER A 33 -3.60 -2.54 4.00
C SER A 33 -4.81 -2.73 3.09
N HIS A 34 -4.92 -3.93 2.52
CA HIS A 34 -5.85 -4.23 1.43
C HIS A 34 -5.91 -5.74 1.17
N SER A 35 -6.92 -6.18 0.44
CA SER A 35 -6.99 -7.54 -0.09
C SER A 35 -6.06 -7.71 -1.29
N HIS A 36 -5.39 -8.87 -1.38
CA HIS A 36 -4.61 -9.29 -2.55
C HIS A 36 -5.44 -9.32 -3.85
N ARG A 37 -6.76 -9.46 -3.75
CA ARG A 37 -7.67 -9.42 -4.91
C ARG A 37 -7.88 -8.00 -5.45
N ASP A 38 -7.51 -6.98 -4.69
CA ASP A 38 -7.64 -5.56 -5.04
C ASP A 38 -6.32 -4.91 -5.41
N ALA A 39 -5.34 -5.71 -5.84
CA ALA A 39 -4.00 -5.24 -6.17
C ALA A 39 -3.98 -4.03 -7.10
N GLN A 40 -4.80 -4.04 -8.15
CA GLN A 40 -4.85 -2.90 -9.09
C GLN A 40 -5.37 -1.62 -8.43
N LEU A 41 -6.34 -1.73 -7.50
CA LEU A 41 -6.87 -0.58 -6.77
C LEU A 41 -5.85 -0.04 -5.75
N ALA A 42 -5.15 -0.94 -5.06
CA ALA A 42 -4.09 -0.57 -4.12
C ALA A 42 -2.93 0.13 -4.83
N LEU A 43 -2.49 -0.40 -5.97
CA LEU A 43 -1.47 0.24 -6.82
C LEU A 43 -1.92 1.60 -7.35
N GLY A 44 -3.19 1.71 -7.75
CA GLY A 44 -3.77 2.98 -8.18
C GLY A 44 -3.80 4.03 -7.08
N LEU A 45 -4.18 3.64 -5.87
CA LEU A 45 -4.21 4.53 -4.71
C LEU A 45 -2.80 4.97 -4.31
N GLN A 46 -1.85 4.02 -4.27
CA GLN A 46 -0.44 4.33 -4.05
C GLN A 46 0.07 5.35 -5.07
N GLU A 47 -0.18 5.13 -6.37
CA GLU A 47 0.26 6.04 -7.43
C GLU A 47 -0.35 7.45 -7.26
N LEU A 48 -1.66 7.55 -6.97
CA LEU A 48 -2.31 8.85 -6.74
C LEU A 48 -1.71 9.60 -5.55
N LEU A 49 -1.42 8.90 -4.45
CA LEU A 49 -0.86 9.50 -3.23
C LEU A 49 0.62 9.85 -3.42
N ASN A 50 1.38 9.00 -4.09
CA ASN A 50 2.78 9.26 -4.43
C ASN A 50 2.91 10.53 -5.31
N ASN A 51 2.00 10.72 -6.26
CA ASN A 51 1.92 11.94 -7.06
C ASN A 51 1.58 13.20 -6.25
N GLN A 52 1.04 13.03 -5.04
CA GLN A 52 0.81 14.12 -4.07
C GLN A 52 1.94 14.24 -3.04
N GLY A 53 3.04 13.51 -3.23
CA GLY A 53 4.21 13.57 -2.37
C GLY A 53 4.16 12.63 -1.17
N TRP A 54 3.25 11.65 -1.12
CA TRP A 54 3.29 10.61 -0.08
C TRP A 54 4.29 9.52 -0.42
N ASP A 55 4.72 8.76 0.58
CA ASP A 55 5.39 7.47 0.39
C ASP A 55 4.49 6.37 0.98
N VAL A 56 3.81 5.63 0.10
CA VAL A 56 2.82 4.63 0.49
C VAL A 56 3.42 3.22 0.35
N TYR A 57 3.54 2.53 1.48
CA TYR A 57 4.06 1.18 1.60
C TYR A 57 2.95 0.14 1.33
N ILE A 58 3.25 -0.85 0.49
CA ILE A 58 2.44 -2.05 0.22
C ILE A 58 3.33 -3.26 0.49
N ASP A 59 2.89 -4.16 1.34
CA ASP A 59 3.68 -5.28 1.87
C ASP A 59 4.27 -6.19 0.79
N TRP A 60 3.49 -6.63 -0.20
CA TRP A 60 4.02 -7.52 -1.25
C TRP A 60 5.02 -6.86 -2.20
N GLN A 61 5.18 -5.54 -2.14
CA GLN A 61 6.16 -4.83 -2.98
C GLN A 61 7.53 -4.77 -2.33
N ASP A 62 7.61 -5.05 -1.02
CA ASP A 62 8.85 -5.07 -0.30
C ASP A 62 9.60 -6.39 -0.56
N GLN A 63 10.64 -6.31 -1.40
CA GLN A 63 11.51 -7.44 -1.72
C GLN A 63 12.34 -7.93 -0.52
N THR A 64 12.40 -7.16 0.57
CA THR A 64 13.03 -7.59 1.83
C THR A 64 12.12 -8.49 2.66
N MET A 65 10.86 -8.63 2.26
CA MET A 65 9.88 -9.46 2.94
C MET A 65 10.00 -10.94 2.52
N PRO A 66 9.86 -11.90 3.45
CA PRO A 66 9.95 -13.32 3.11
C PRO A 66 8.87 -13.74 2.11
N GLU A 67 9.23 -14.44 1.03
CA GLU A 67 8.27 -14.96 0.04
C GLU A 67 7.30 -16.01 0.63
N LYS A 68 7.71 -16.68 1.71
CA LYS A 68 6.88 -17.63 2.46
C LYS A 68 6.46 -17.00 3.77
N TRP A 69 5.17 -17.16 4.09
CA TRP A 69 4.59 -16.79 5.37
C TRP A 69 5.28 -17.58 6.49
N ASP A 70 6.26 -16.96 7.11
CA ASP A 70 7.08 -17.52 8.18
C ASP A 70 6.76 -16.83 9.51
N ALA A 71 7.42 -17.29 10.58
CA ALA A 71 7.26 -16.69 11.90
C ALA A 71 7.74 -15.22 11.97
N GLU A 72 8.52 -14.75 10.99
CA GLU A 72 9.08 -13.40 10.94
C GLU A 72 8.19 -12.40 10.18
N THR A 73 7.25 -12.89 9.38
CA THR A 73 6.35 -12.05 8.56
C THR A 73 5.49 -11.12 9.41
N VAL A 74 4.89 -11.64 10.51
CA VAL A 74 4.03 -10.83 11.40
C VAL A 74 4.81 -9.71 12.11
N PRO A 75 5.98 -9.99 12.72
CA PRO A 75 6.88 -8.93 13.23
C PRO A 75 7.22 -7.85 12.20
N ASN A 76 7.52 -8.25 10.95
CA ASN A 76 7.91 -7.32 9.89
C ASN A 76 6.75 -6.40 9.45
N ILE A 77 5.54 -6.95 9.27
CA ILE A 77 4.33 -6.15 9.00
C ILE A 77 4.11 -5.15 10.14
N LYS A 78 4.17 -5.61 11.40
CA LYS A 78 3.99 -4.74 12.56
C LYS A 78 5.02 -3.62 12.60
N ALA A 79 6.29 -3.93 12.31
CA ALA A 79 7.36 -2.94 12.22
C ALA A 79 7.13 -1.95 11.07
N ALA A 80 6.62 -2.38 9.92
CA ALA A 80 6.26 -1.49 8.81
C ALA A 80 5.13 -0.52 9.21
N ILE A 81 4.07 -1.03 9.85
CA ILE A 81 2.95 -0.22 10.35
C ILE A 81 3.44 0.84 11.33
N VAL A 82 4.30 0.48 12.29
CA VAL A 82 4.82 1.43 13.31
C VAL A 82 5.77 2.48 12.72
N ARG A 83 6.47 2.15 11.62
CA ARG A 83 7.38 3.09 10.92
C ARG A 83 6.63 4.13 10.09
N ALA A 84 5.43 3.79 9.61
CA ALA A 84 4.57 4.68 8.85
C ALA A 84 3.89 5.71 9.76
N ASP A 85 3.65 6.91 9.23
CA ASP A 85 2.95 7.95 9.97
C ASP A 85 1.42 7.72 9.95
N TRP A 86 0.93 7.03 8.92
CA TRP A 86 -0.49 6.73 8.71
C TRP A 86 -0.73 5.25 8.42
N PHE A 87 -1.92 4.79 8.80
CA PHE A 87 -2.43 3.48 8.41
C PHE A 87 -3.67 3.67 7.55
N PHE A 88 -3.60 3.23 6.29
CA PHE A 88 -4.72 3.25 5.35
C PHE A 88 -5.27 1.85 5.17
N PHE A 89 -6.60 1.77 5.20
CA PHE A 89 -7.33 0.55 4.89
C PHE A 89 -8.18 0.76 3.63
N LEU A 90 -7.90 -0.02 2.59
CA LEU A 90 -8.70 -0.05 1.37
C LEU A 90 -9.93 -0.94 1.56
N ALA A 91 -11.02 -0.36 2.09
CA ALA A 91 -12.25 -1.06 2.46
C ALA A 91 -13.13 -1.44 1.25
N THR A 92 -12.67 -2.38 0.43
CA THR A 92 -13.44 -2.99 -0.68
C THR A 92 -14.31 -4.14 -0.17
N GLN A 93 -15.24 -4.60 -1.01
CA GLN A 93 -16.02 -5.80 -0.71
C GLN A 93 -15.14 -7.03 -0.44
N HIS A 94 -14.02 -7.20 -1.17
CA HIS A 94 -13.10 -8.32 -0.94
C HIS A 94 -12.34 -8.18 0.38
N SER A 95 -11.90 -6.97 0.74
CA SER A 95 -11.20 -6.73 1.99
C SER A 95 -12.10 -6.88 3.21
N MET A 96 -13.38 -6.49 3.09
CA MET A 96 -14.38 -6.60 4.14
C MET A 96 -14.94 -8.03 4.31
N ALA A 97 -14.83 -8.87 3.28
CA ALA A 97 -15.29 -10.27 3.32
C ALA A 97 -14.33 -11.22 4.05
N LEU A 98 -13.10 -10.77 4.31
CA LEU A 98 -12.11 -11.49 5.11
C LEU A 98 -12.17 -10.94 6.55
N LEU A 99 -12.12 -11.82 7.54
CA LEU A 99 -11.87 -11.40 8.92
C LEU A 99 -10.50 -10.73 8.96
N TRP A 100 -10.52 -9.44 9.27
CA TRP A 100 -9.35 -8.59 9.44
C TRP A 100 -8.67 -8.84 10.77
#